data_AF-A0A016TI43-F1
#
_entry.id   AF-A0A016TI43-F1
#
_cell.length_a   1.000
_cell.length_b   1.000
_cell.length_c   1.000
_cell.angle_alpha   90.00
_cell.angle_beta   90.00
_cell.angle_gamma   90.00
#
_symmetry.space_group_name_H-M   'P 1'
#
loop_
_entity.id
_entity.type
_entity.pdbx_description
1 polymer ?
#
loop_
_entity_poly.entity_id
_entity_poly.type
_entity_poly.pdbx_seq_one_letter_code
_entity_poly.pdbx_strand_id
1 'polypeptide(L)'
;MCNFAPDFLREDVDGWRVLEGQVRRQDEEDFIAARHRKISQPERECSIASDVFEEDCLENGVDKPPPTAEEVLFRQFATNLHRIDKDVERCDRNLIFFSNKENLESLRRVMVTYVRRNLDDGYIQGMCDILAPLLVVFEDEALTLECFTMLMDRLRENFPQRSGMDLCLMNLRSLIQVVDPQIFSMLTSTSDFTHLYFSYRWFLLDFKRELSYDCIFRVWETIWAATRTFSPHFPLFFALAMVTNYRDVIIANNMDFTDMIKFFNGQSTSTF
;
A
#
# COMPACT_ATOMS: atom_id res chain seq x y z
N MET A 1 -7.64 -24.93 17.06
CA MET A 1 -6.64 -24.92 18.15
C MET A 1 -5.37 -24.33 17.55
N CYS A 2 -5.19 -23.02 17.73
CA CYS A 2 -4.07 -22.30 17.15
C CYS A 2 -2.83 -22.54 17.99
N ASN A 3 -1.87 -23.30 17.46
CA ASN A 3 -0.51 -23.32 17.98
C ASN A 3 0.14 -21.99 17.58
N PHE A 4 0.22 -21.07 18.53
CA PHE A 4 1.14 -19.94 18.47
C PHE A 4 2.55 -20.51 18.37
N ALA A 5 3.16 -20.39 17.19
CA ALA A 5 4.59 -20.61 16.97
C ALA A 5 5.36 -19.35 17.44
N PRO A 6 6.69 -19.42 17.64
CA PRO A 6 7.34 -19.59 18.95
C PRO A 6 7.85 -18.27 19.53
N ASP A 7 8.34 -18.34 20.77
CA ASP A 7 8.77 -17.31 21.73
C ASP A 7 9.77 -16.20 21.29
N PHE A 8 9.94 -15.91 20.01
CA PHE A 8 10.82 -14.83 19.50
C PHE A 8 10.14 -13.45 19.46
N LEU A 9 8.80 -13.38 19.59
CA LEU A 9 8.02 -12.13 19.48
C LEU A 9 7.94 -11.28 20.76
N ARG A 10 8.84 -11.51 21.73
CA ARG A 10 8.93 -10.77 23.00
C ARG A 10 10.15 -9.84 23.07
N GLU A 11 10.64 -9.38 21.93
CA GLU A 11 11.85 -8.55 21.83
C GLU A 11 11.60 -7.06 22.17
N ASP A 12 12.19 -6.68 23.30
CA ASP A 12 12.59 -5.35 23.78
C ASP A 12 12.03 -4.11 23.04
N VAL A 13 10.91 -3.58 23.55
CA VAL A 13 10.33 -2.30 23.10
C VAL A 13 11.35 -1.15 23.21
N ASP A 14 12.27 -1.22 24.19
CA ASP A 14 13.26 -0.16 24.39
C ASP A 14 14.34 -0.21 23.31
N GLY A 15 14.75 -1.39 22.86
CA GLY A 15 15.63 -1.57 21.70
C GLY A 15 15.09 -0.91 20.42
N TRP A 16 13.80 -1.11 20.12
CA TRP A 16 13.16 -0.47 18.97
C TRP A 16 13.04 1.05 19.06
N ARG A 17 12.85 1.57 20.28
CA ARG A 17 12.85 3.03 20.53
C ARG A 17 14.23 3.62 20.32
N VAL A 18 15.27 2.93 20.78
CA VAL A 18 16.67 3.33 20.54
C VAL A 18 16.96 3.34 19.04
N LEU A 19 16.56 2.30 18.31
CA LEU A 19 16.76 2.20 16.87
C LEU A 19 16.05 3.32 16.10
N GLU A 20 14.77 3.59 16.41
CA GLU A 20 14.04 4.71 15.81
C GLU A 20 14.71 6.06 16.13
N GLY A 21 15.21 6.23 17.37
CA GLY A 21 15.96 7.41 17.78
C GLY A 21 17.33 7.56 17.09
N GLN A 22 17.96 6.46 16.68
CA GLN A 22 19.17 6.48 15.85
C GLN A 22 18.85 6.92 14.42
N VAL A 23 17.78 6.37 13.81
CA VAL A 23 17.35 6.74 12.46
C VAL A 23 17.09 8.25 12.39
N ARG A 24 16.32 8.79 13.33
CA ARG A 24 16.00 10.23 13.38
C ARG A 24 17.23 11.13 13.53
N ARG A 25 18.21 10.71 14.32
CA ARG A 25 19.47 11.46 14.48
C ARG A 25 20.28 11.49 13.19
N GLN A 26 20.38 10.34 12.52
CA GLN A 26 21.05 10.25 11.22
C GLN A 26 20.38 11.16 10.18
N ASP A 27 19.05 11.15 10.11
CA ASP A 27 18.30 12.02 9.20
C ASP A 27 18.55 13.51 9.47
N GLU A 28 18.64 13.91 10.74
CA GLU A 28 18.93 15.29 11.15
C GLU A 28 20.35 15.70 10.76
N GLU A 29 21.34 14.82 10.99
CA GLU A 29 22.73 15.02 10.57
C GLU A 29 22.85 15.13 9.05
N ASP A 30 22.19 14.24 8.31
CA ASP A 30 22.19 14.24 6.84
C ASP A 30 21.53 15.50 6.27
N PHE A 31 20.44 15.96 6.89
CA PHE A 31 19.77 17.21 6.53
C PHE A 31 20.68 18.42 6.77
N ILE A 32 21.35 18.49 7.93
CA ILE A 32 22.30 19.55 8.26
C ILE A 32 23.46 19.54 7.24
N ALA A 33 24.03 18.37 6.94
CA ALA A 33 25.10 18.21 5.97
C ALA A 33 24.67 18.63 4.56
N ALA A 34 23.46 18.26 4.12
CA ALA A 34 22.91 18.68 2.83
C ALA A 34 22.70 20.21 2.75
N ARG A 35 22.25 20.83 3.84
CA ARG A 35 22.11 22.29 3.93
C ARG A 35 23.46 22.99 3.87
N HIS A 36 24.48 22.47 4.55
CA HIS A 36 25.85 23.01 4.46
C HIS A 36 26.42 22.89 3.05
N ARG A 37 26.20 21.77 2.35
CA ARG A 37 26.60 21.59 0.93
C ARG A 37 25.96 22.66 0.03
N LYS A 38 24.66 22.91 0.18
CA LYS A 38 23.95 23.97 -0.57
C LYS A 38 24.46 25.39 -0.27
N ILE A 39 24.85 25.68 0.98
CA ILE A 39 25.41 26.99 1.35
C ILE A 39 26.82 27.18 0.78
N SER A 40 27.62 26.12 0.68
CA SER A 40 28.98 26.17 0.12
C SER A 40 29.05 26.27 -1.41
N GLN A 41 27.91 26.14 -2.12
CA GLN A 41 27.82 26.29 -3.57
C GLN A 41 26.73 27.31 -3.95
N PRO A 42 27.03 28.62 -3.93
CA PRO A 42 26.09 29.62 -4.42
C PRO A 42 26.09 29.61 -5.95
N GLU A 43 24.94 29.29 -6.53
CA GLU A 43 24.51 29.54 -7.92
C GLU A 43 25.38 28.96 -9.06
N ARG A 44 25.01 27.77 -9.55
CA ARG A 44 24.99 27.51 -10.99
C ARG A 44 23.53 27.43 -11.44
N GLU A 45 23.20 28.18 -12.47
CA GLU A 45 21.86 28.33 -13.04
C GLU A 45 21.15 26.97 -13.22
N CYS A 46 19.94 26.86 -12.68
CA CYS A 46 19.10 25.69 -12.80
C CYS A 46 18.55 25.60 -14.23
N SER A 47 19.20 24.83 -15.09
CA SER A 47 18.51 24.18 -16.21
C SER A 47 17.70 23.03 -15.62
N ILE A 48 16.39 23.10 -15.79
CA ILE A 48 15.42 22.08 -15.39
C ILE A 48 15.72 20.79 -16.17
N ALA A 49 16.51 19.90 -15.58
CA ALA A 49 16.68 18.52 -16.03
C ALA A 49 17.07 17.65 -14.82
N SER A 50 16.07 16.91 -14.33
CA SER A 50 16.19 15.64 -13.61
C SER A 50 17.29 15.50 -12.54
N ASP A 51 17.06 16.06 -11.35
CA ASP A 51 17.68 15.54 -10.13
C ASP A 51 16.70 14.55 -9.47
N VAL A 52 16.58 13.38 -10.09
CA VAL A 52 16.21 12.15 -9.40
C VAL A 52 17.53 11.58 -8.90
N PHE A 53 17.64 11.44 -7.58
CA PHE A 53 18.76 10.84 -6.85
C PHE A 53 19.43 9.66 -7.60
N GLU A 54 20.52 9.95 -8.29
CA GLU A 54 21.61 9.02 -8.59
C GLU A 54 22.91 9.82 -8.46
N GLU A 55 23.37 9.96 -7.22
CA GLU A 55 24.75 10.35 -6.94
C GLU A 55 25.44 9.14 -6.29
N ASP A 56 25.50 8.03 -7.05
CA ASP A 56 26.56 7.03 -6.87
C ASP A 56 27.87 7.68 -7.34
N CYS A 57 28.37 8.62 -6.52
CA CYS A 57 29.75 9.04 -6.63
C CYS A 57 30.62 7.80 -6.43
N LEU A 58 31.33 7.44 -7.49
CA LEU A 58 32.44 6.49 -7.50
C LEU A 58 33.50 6.89 -6.46
N GLU A 59 33.25 6.56 -5.20
CA GLU A 59 34.28 6.50 -4.17
C GLU A 59 35.05 5.19 -4.36
N ASN A 60 36.20 5.37 -5.01
CA ASN A 60 37.34 4.47 -5.11
C ASN A 60 37.30 3.22 -4.22
N GLY A 61 37.34 2.07 -4.90
CA GLY A 61 37.52 0.70 -4.39
C GLY A 61 38.39 0.55 -3.14
N VAL A 62 37.75 0.72 -1.99
CA VAL A 62 38.12 0.05 -0.74
C VAL A 62 37.07 -1.04 -0.59
N ASP A 63 37.49 -2.31 -0.56
CA ASP A 63 36.64 -3.44 -0.16
C ASP A 63 36.13 -3.15 1.26
N LYS A 64 35.00 -2.46 1.36
CA LYS A 64 34.34 -2.21 2.63
C LYS A 64 33.88 -3.57 3.13
N PRO A 65 34.20 -3.97 4.37
CA PRO A 65 33.74 -5.25 4.90
C PRO A 65 32.22 -5.34 4.74
N PRO A 66 31.68 -6.55 4.49
CA PRO A 66 30.24 -6.74 4.36
C PRO A 66 29.55 -6.16 5.60
N PRO A 67 28.40 -5.48 5.41
CA PRO A 67 27.73 -4.81 6.50
C PRO A 67 27.36 -5.81 7.60
N THR A 68 27.46 -5.36 8.85
CA THR A 68 27.06 -6.16 10.01
C THR A 68 25.54 -6.40 10.01
N ALA A 69 25.08 -7.43 10.71
CA ALA A 69 23.65 -7.70 10.83
C ALA A 69 22.86 -6.51 11.41
N GLU A 70 23.47 -5.79 12.35
CA GLU A 70 22.90 -4.58 12.96
C GLU A 70 22.76 -3.44 11.95
N GLU A 71 23.78 -3.23 11.09
CA GLU A 71 23.71 -2.23 10.01
C GLU A 71 22.66 -2.56 8.96
N VAL A 72 22.51 -3.84 8.60
CA VAL A 72 21.47 -4.29 7.66
C VAL A 72 20.08 -4.04 8.24
N LEU A 73 19.86 -4.43 9.51
CA LEU A 73 18.61 -4.20 10.23
C LEU A 73 18.28 -2.71 10.31
N PHE A 74 19.26 -1.88 10.69
CA PHE A 74 19.11 -0.43 10.76
C PHE A 74 18.66 0.15 9.41
N ARG A 75 19.34 -0.20 8.32
CA ARG A 75 19.01 0.30 6.96
C ARG A 75 17.62 -0.14 6.52
N GLN A 76 17.26 -1.40 6.76
CA GLN A 76 15.94 -1.94 6.44
C GLN A 76 14.85 -1.21 7.24
N PHE A 77 15.05 -1.03 8.55
CA PHE A 77 14.09 -0.33 9.40
C PHE A 77 13.96 1.16 9.02
N ALA A 78 15.08 1.86 8.78
CA ALA A 78 15.10 3.25 8.35
C ALA A 78 14.31 3.44 7.04
N THR A 79 14.58 2.61 6.03
CA THR A 79 13.88 2.65 4.74
C THR A 79 12.37 2.48 4.92
N ASN A 80 11.94 1.57 5.78
CA ASN A 80 10.53 1.37 6.08
C ASN A 80 9.93 2.59 6.81
N LEU A 81 10.63 3.15 7.79
CA LEU A 81 10.19 4.31 8.55
C LEU A 81 9.93 5.52 7.65
N HIS A 82 10.86 5.83 6.73
CA HIS A 82 10.70 6.93 5.79
C HIS A 82 9.49 6.74 4.87
N ARG A 83 9.23 5.51 4.42
CA ARG A 83 8.08 5.18 3.58
C ARG A 83 6.77 5.31 4.35
N ILE A 84 6.74 4.88 5.61
CA ILE A 84 5.59 5.06 6.50
C ILE A 84 5.30 6.54 6.70
N ASP A 85 6.31 7.33 7.08
CA ASP A 85 6.15 8.75 7.38
C ASP A 85 5.60 9.53 6.18
N LYS A 86 6.12 9.24 4.98
CA LYS A 86 5.64 9.81 3.72
C LYS A 86 4.18 9.45 3.42
N ASP A 87 3.77 8.21 3.68
CA ASP A 87 2.41 7.76 3.38
C ASP A 87 1.39 8.19 4.43
N VAL A 88 1.78 8.27 5.71
CA VAL A 88 0.95 8.81 6.80
C VAL A 88 0.63 10.28 6.54
N GLU A 89 1.61 11.10 6.17
CA GLU A 89 1.41 12.54 6.00
C GLU A 89 0.31 12.88 4.97
N ARG A 90 0.19 12.05 3.93
CA ARG A 90 -0.79 12.18 2.84
C ARG A 90 -2.04 11.32 2.99
N CYS A 91 -2.15 10.50 4.04
CA CYS A 91 -3.24 9.54 4.21
C CYS A 91 -4.57 10.28 4.47
N ASP A 92 -5.54 10.06 3.58
CA ASP A 92 -6.95 10.49 3.69
C ASP A 92 -7.17 11.87 4.32
N ARG A 93 -6.39 12.87 3.90
CA ARG A 93 -6.39 14.24 4.45
C ARG A 93 -7.71 15.00 4.28
N ASN A 94 -8.59 14.51 3.41
CA ASN A 94 -9.93 15.06 3.23
C ASN A 94 -10.90 14.60 4.33
N LEU A 95 -10.55 13.56 5.10
CA LEU A 95 -11.36 13.08 6.21
C LEU A 95 -11.08 13.92 7.47
N ILE A 96 -12.14 14.40 8.13
CA ILE A 96 -12.05 15.21 9.35
C ILE A 96 -11.24 14.50 10.44
N PHE A 97 -11.37 13.18 10.54
CA PHE A 97 -10.63 12.36 11.51
C PHE A 97 -9.11 12.55 11.41
N PHE A 98 -8.55 12.59 10.19
CA PHE A 98 -7.11 12.78 9.94
C PHE A 98 -6.69 14.25 9.83
N SER A 99 -7.62 15.19 10.07
CA SER A 99 -7.26 16.59 10.31
C SER A 99 -6.64 16.78 11.70
N ASN A 100 -6.93 15.89 12.65
CA ASN A 100 -6.27 15.82 13.94
C ASN A 100 -4.89 15.16 13.80
N LYS A 101 -3.83 15.89 14.18
CA LYS A 101 -2.46 15.37 14.16
C LYS A 101 -2.28 14.14 15.04
N GLU A 102 -2.97 14.06 16.18
CA GLU A 102 -2.84 12.90 17.07
C GLU A 102 -3.33 11.62 16.40
N ASN A 103 -4.38 11.69 15.59
CA ASN A 103 -4.90 10.53 14.87
C ASN A 103 -3.93 10.06 13.75
N LEU A 104 -3.21 10.99 13.12
CA LEU A 104 -2.12 10.65 12.20
C LEU A 104 -0.94 10.00 12.93
N GLU A 105 -0.60 10.50 14.12
CA GLU A 105 0.43 9.88 14.96
C GLU A 105 0.01 8.48 15.45
N SER A 106 -1.26 8.26 15.79
CA SER A 106 -1.80 6.92 16.06
C SER A 106 -1.67 6.00 14.85
N LEU A 107 -2.04 6.47 13.66
CA LEU A 107 -1.87 5.71 12.41
C LEU A 107 -0.40 5.31 12.20
N ARG A 108 0.52 6.25 12.42
CA ARG A 108 1.96 6.03 12.35
C ARG A 108 2.42 4.99 13.37
N ARG A 109 2.04 5.13 14.63
CA ARG A 109 2.45 4.21 15.71
C ARG A 109 2.00 2.79 15.45
N VAL A 110 0.75 2.61 15.00
CA VAL A 110 0.24 1.27 14.65
C VAL A 110 0.99 0.69 13.45
N MET A 111 1.22 1.48 12.40
CA MET A 111 1.96 1.02 11.22
C MET A 111 3.41 0.64 11.54
N VAL A 112 4.12 1.48 12.30
CA VAL A 112 5.50 1.20 12.74
C VAL A 112 5.52 -0.07 13.59
N THR A 113 4.56 -0.24 14.51
CA THR A 113 4.48 -1.44 15.34
C THR A 113 4.21 -2.70 14.52
N TYR A 114 3.32 -2.62 13.52
CA TYR A 114 3.08 -3.74 12.61
C TYR A 114 4.34 -4.12 11.84
N VAL A 115 5.04 -3.14 11.26
CA VAL A 115 6.25 -3.39 10.45
C VAL A 115 7.38 -3.95 11.30
N ARG A 116 7.54 -3.50 12.56
CA ARG A 116 8.49 -4.10 13.51
C ARG A 116 8.23 -5.59 13.73
N ARG A 117 6.96 -5.99 13.85
CA ARG A 117 6.57 -7.40 14.02
C ARG A 117 6.74 -8.24 12.74
N ASN A 118 6.81 -7.60 11.57
CA ASN A 118 6.81 -8.25 10.26
C ASN A 118 7.90 -7.66 9.35
N LEU A 119 9.13 -7.54 9.87
CA LEU A 119 10.22 -6.86 9.16
C LEU A 119 10.61 -7.54 7.84
N ASP A 120 10.46 -8.86 7.77
CA ASP A 120 10.72 -9.65 6.57
C ASP A 120 9.81 -9.21 5.39
N ASP A 121 8.55 -8.87 5.69
CA ASP A 121 7.63 -8.29 4.72
C ASP A 121 7.84 -6.78 4.55
N GLY A 122 8.16 -6.10 5.64
CA GLY A 122 8.35 -4.67 5.70
C GLY A 122 7.07 -3.87 5.43
N TYR A 123 7.26 -2.59 5.12
CA TYR A 123 6.21 -1.70 4.67
C TYR A 123 6.03 -1.81 3.15
N ILE A 124 4.78 -1.92 2.72
CA ILE A 124 4.42 -1.90 1.31
C ILE A 124 3.43 -0.75 1.06
N GLN A 125 3.68 -0.02 -0.02
CA GLN A 125 2.88 1.17 -0.35
C GLN A 125 1.40 0.80 -0.48
N GLY A 126 0.55 1.59 0.20
CA GLY A 126 -0.88 1.33 0.29
C GLY A 126 -1.34 0.67 1.59
N MET A 127 -0.43 0.15 2.42
CA MET A 127 -0.80 -0.37 3.74
C MET A 127 -1.47 0.69 4.63
N CYS A 128 -1.10 1.97 4.51
CA CYS A 128 -1.77 3.05 5.24
C CYS A 128 -3.23 3.21 4.82
N ASP A 129 -3.54 3.05 3.53
CA ASP A 129 -4.92 3.12 3.04
C ASP A 129 -5.77 1.99 3.64
N ILE A 130 -5.18 0.80 3.82
CA ILE A 130 -5.86 -0.36 4.42
C ILE A 130 -6.03 -0.19 5.94
N LEU A 131 -5.03 0.38 6.63
CA LEU A 131 -5.06 0.58 8.08
C LEU A 131 -6.05 1.67 8.51
N ALA A 132 -6.14 2.76 7.74
CA ALA A 132 -6.89 3.96 8.10
C ALA A 132 -8.37 3.71 8.45
N PRO A 133 -9.16 2.93 7.67
CA PRO A 133 -10.54 2.56 8.03
C PRO A 133 -10.67 1.87 9.37
N LEU A 134 -9.75 0.97 9.71
CA LEU A 134 -9.78 0.26 10.99
C LEU A 134 -9.55 1.21 12.15
N LEU A 135 -8.61 2.16 11.99
CA LEU A 135 -8.35 3.16 13.03
C LEU A 135 -9.54 4.10 13.22
N VAL A 136 -10.21 4.51 12.13
CA VAL A 136 -11.41 5.35 12.18
C VAL A 136 -12.57 4.64 12.90
N VAL A 137 -12.70 3.33 12.74
CA VAL A 137 -13.80 2.56 13.39
C VAL A 137 -13.51 2.28 14.85
N PHE A 138 -12.28 1.87 15.18
CA PHE A 138 -11.94 1.40 16.51
C PHE A 138 -11.48 2.50 17.45
N GLU A 139 -10.81 3.53 16.93
CA GLU A 139 -10.17 4.60 17.72
C GLU A 139 -9.28 4.05 18.87
N ASP A 140 -8.74 2.85 18.70
CA ASP A 140 -7.91 2.13 19.68
C ASP A 140 -6.74 1.46 18.96
N GLU A 141 -5.52 1.86 19.29
CA GLU A 141 -4.31 1.42 18.59
C GLU A 141 -4.08 -0.10 18.70
N ALA A 142 -4.39 -0.70 19.84
CA ALA A 142 -4.15 -2.12 20.07
C ALA A 142 -5.14 -2.97 19.28
N LEU A 143 -6.43 -2.63 19.33
CA LEU A 143 -7.47 -3.30 18.56
C LEU A 143 -7.25 -3.12 17.07
N THR A 144 -6.92 -1.90 16.63
CA THR A 144 -6.58 -1.62 15.24
C THR A 144 -5.38 -2.47 14.78
N LEU A 145 -4.32 -2.59 15.59
CA LEU A 145 -3.14 -3.39 15.25
C LEU A 145 -3.46 -4.87 15.06
N GLU A 146 -4.22 -5.47 15.97
CA GLU A 146 -4.56 -6.89 15.89
C GLU A 146 -5.52 -7.17 14.72
N CYS A 147 -6.54 -6.32 14.53
CA CYS A 147 -7.43 -6.43 13.36
C CYS A 147 -6.67 -6.22 12.03
N PHE A 148 -5.74 -5.27 11.98
CA PHE A 148 -4.91 -5.04 10.80
C PHE A 148 -4.01 -6.23 10.51
N THR A 149 -3.44 -6.87 11.54
CA THR A 149 -2.62 -8.08 11.39
C THR A 149 -3.42 -9.21 10.72
N MET A 150 -4.64 -9.46 11.20
CA MET A 150 -5.54 -10.45 10.59
C MET A 150 -5.94 -10.08 9.15
N LEU A 151 -6.13 -8.79 8.87
CA LEU A 151 -6.45 -8.30 7.53
C LEU A 151 -5.28 -8.51 6.57
N MET A 152 -4.05 -8.24 7.03
CA MET A 152 -2.83 -8.44 6.25
C MET A 152 -2.55 -9.92 5.98
N ASP A 153 -2.84 -10.83 6.92
CA ASP A 153 -2.74 -12.28 6.65
C ASP A 153 -3.58 -12.72 5.44
N ARG A 154 -4.72 -12.07 5.22
CA ARG A 154 -5.58 -12.31 4.04
C ARG A 154 -5.06 -11.63 2.78
N LEU A 155 -4.52 -10.42 2.88
CA LEU A 155 -4.15 -9.59 1.73
C LEU A 155 -2.69 -9.74 1.29
N ARG A 156 -1.80 -10.25 2.14
CA ARG A 156 -0.35 -10.26 1.90
C ARG A 156 0.04 -10.91 0.57
N GLU A 157 -0.65 -11.98 0.17
CA GLU A 157 -0.38 -12.70 -1.09
C GLU A 157 -0.63 -11.84 -2.35
N ASN A 158 -1.39 -10.75 -2.23
CA ASN A 158 -1.66 -9.82 -3.34
C ASN A 158 -0.58 -8.75 -3.50
N PHE A 159 0.35 -8.60 -2.55
CA PHE A 159 1.41 -7.61 -2.67
C PHE A 159 2.49 -8.03 -3.67
N PRO A 160 3.28 -7.08 -4.20
CA PRO A 160 4.36 -7.36 -5.15
C PRO A 160 5.31 -8.47 -4.66
N GLN A 161 5.92 -9.20 -5.60
CA GLN A 161 6.83 -10.34 -5.35
C GLN A 161 6.12 -11.64 -4.90
N ARG A 162 4.80 -11.60 -4.70
CA ARG A 162 3.95 -12.77 -4.45
C ARG A 162 3.04 -13.02 -5.65
N SER A 163 2.45 -14.22 -5.73
CA SER A 163 1.68 -14.68 -6.89
C SER A 163 0.16 -14.55 -6.75
N GLY A 164 -0.34 -14.11 -5.59
CA GLY A 164 -1.78 -14.04 -5.31
C GLY A 164 -2.51 -13.04 -6.21
N MET A 165 -1.86 -11.93 -6.56
CA MET A 165 -2.44 -10.93 -7.45
C MET A 165 -2.66 -11.45 -8.87
N ASP A 166 -1.67 -12.13 -9.44
CA ASP A 166 -1.80 -12.70 -10.79
C ASP A 166 -2.95 -13.70 -10.84
N LEU A 167 -3.09 -14.53 -9.80
CA LEU A 167 -4.20 -15.46 -9.68
C LEU A 167 -5.56 -14.74 -9.57
N CYS A 168 -5.65 -13.64 -8.81
CA CYS A 168 -6.86 -12.83 -8.71
C CYS A 168 -7.27 -12.25 -10.09
N LEU A 169 -6.32 -11.67 -10.82
CA LEU A 169 -6.56 -11.10 -12.14
C LEU A 169 -6.93 -12.18 -13.17
N MET A 170 -6.27 -13.34 -13.14
CA MET A 170 -6.61 -14.48 -13.99
C MET A 170 -8.03 -14.97 -13.72
N ASN A 171 -8.43 -15.10 -12.45
CA ASN A 171 -9.77 -15.55 -12.09
C ASN A 171 -10.84 -14.51 -12.46
N LEU A 172 -10.57 -13.21 -12.26
CA LEU A 172 -11.47 -12.14 -12.71
C LEU A 172 -11.65 -12.20 -14.23
N ARG A 173 -10.56 -12.41 -14.98
CA ARG A 173 -10.60 -12.58 -16.44
C ARG A 173 -11.51 -13.73 -16.85
N SER A 174 -11.36 -14.89 -16.23
CA SER A 174 -12.21 -16.06 -16.51
C SER A 174 -13.67 -15.81 -16.15
N LEU A 175 -13.95 -15.10 -15.05
CA LEU A 175 -15.32 -14.74 -14.68
C LEU A 175 -15.96 -13.80 -15.69
N ILE A 176 -15.26 -12.75 -16.12
CA ILE A 176 -15.76 -11.83 -17.15
C ILE A 176 -15.99 -12.58 -18.47
N GLN A 177 -15.09 -13.48 -18.86
CA GLN A 177 -15.25 -14.29 -20.07
C GLN A 177 -16.54 -15.11 -20.07
N VAL A 178 -16.91 -15.68 -18.93
CA VAL A 178 -18.11 -16.52 -18.80
C VAL A 178 -19.38 -15.68 -18.67
N VAL A 179 -19.34 -14.60 -17.87
CA VAL A 179 -20.53 -13.82 -17.53
C VAL A 179 -20.86 -12.78 -18.60
N ASP A 180 -19.85 -12.16 -19.20
CA ASP A 180 -20.03 -11.13 -20.22
C ASP A 180 -18.99 -11.27 -21.36
N PRO A 181 -19.22 -12.20 -22.31
CA PRO A 181 -18.32 -12.42 -23.44
C PRO A 181 -18.11 -11.16 -24.32
N GLN A 182 -19.07 -10.23 -24.34
CA GLN A 182 -18.97 -9.00 -25.12
C GLN A 182 -17.94 -8.05 -24.51
N ILE A 183 -18.04 -7.77 -23.19
CA ILE A 183 -17.04 -6.99 -22.47
C ILE A 183 -15.67 -7.67 -22.54
N PHE A 184 -15.63 -9.00 -22.37
CA PHE A 184 -14.39 -9.76 -22.51
C PHE A 184 -13.73 -9.56 -23.88
N SER A 185 -14.50 -9.70 -24.96
CA SER A 185 -13.99 -9.52 -26.32
C SER A 185 -13.50 -8.09 -26.55
N MET A 186 -14.21 -7.09 -26.03
CA MET A 186 -13.82 -5.68 -26.13
C MET A 186 -12.49 -5.43 -25.42
N LEU A 187 -12.38 -5.84 -24.15
CA LEU A 187 -11.16 -5.70 -23.36
C LEU A 187 -9.98 -6.42 -24.01
N THR A 188 -10.20 -7.60 -24.59
CA THR A 188 -9.14 -8.42 -25.19
C THR A 188 -8.73 -8.00 -26.60
N SER A 189 -9.55 -7.22 -27.29
CA SER A 189 -9.30 -6.82 -28.68
C SER A 189 -8.14 -5.83 -28.86
N THR A 190 -7.78 -5.09 -27.81
CA THR A 190 -6.91 -3.89 -27.91
C THR A 190 -5.56 -4.02 -27.18
N SER A 191 -5.27 -5.14 -26.51
CA SER A 191 -4.20 -5.23 -25.50
C SER A 191 -3.41 -6.54 -25.54
N ASP A 192 -2.28 -6.55 -24.87
CA ASP A 192 -1.30 -7.62 -24.71
C ASP A 192 -1.33 -8.20 -23.28
N PHE A 193 -2.26 -9.11 -22.95
CA PHE A 193 -2.39 -9.76 -21.62
C PHE A 193 -2.61 -8.81 -20.42
N THR A 194 -2.52 -7.49 -20.60
CA THR A 194 -2.57 -6.43 -19.57
C THR A 194 -3.99 -5.92 -19.28
N HIS A 195 -5.00 -6.49 -19.92
CA HIS A 195 -6.38 -5.99 -20.00
C HIS A 195 -7.08 -5.68 -18.68
N LEU A 196 -6.65 -6.27 -17.56
CA LEU A 196 -7.29 -6.12 -16.25
C LEU A 196 -6.43 -5.39 -15.21
N TYR A 197 -5.26 -4.87 -15.58
CA TYR A 197 -4.40 -4.14 -14.63
C TYR A 197 -5.07 -2.86 -14.07
N PHE A 198 -6.12 -2.33 -14.72
CA PHE A 198 -6.95 -1.27 -14.13
C PHE A 198 -7.58 -1.69 -12.79
N SER A 199 -7.82 -3.00 -12.59
CA SER A 199 -8.36 -3.57 -11.35
C SER A 199 -7.29 -3.97 -10.32
N TYR A 200 -6.00 -3.80 -10.64
CA TYR A 200 -4.90 -4.17 -9.73
C TYR A 200 -5.05 -3.50 -8.35
N ARG A 201 -5.32 -2.19 -8.36
CA ARG A 201 -5.51 -1.39 -7.14
C ARG A 201 -6.71 -1.88 -6.31
N TRP A 202 -7.73 -2.43 -6.95
CA TRP A 202 -8.93 -2.92 -6.26
C TRP A 202 -8.58 -4.08 -5.34
N PHE A 203 -7.83 -5.07 -5.82
CA PHE A 203 -7.44 -6.22 -5.01
C PHE A 203 -6.28 -5.93 -4.07
N LEU A 204 -5.40 -4.98 -4.43
CA LEU A 204 -4.27 -4.59 -3.59
C LEU A 204 -4.75 -3.87 -2.31
N LEU A 205 -5.72 -2.98 -2.45
CA LEU A 205 -6.20 -2.11 -1.37
C LEU A 205 -7.60 -2.51 -0.88
N ASP A 206 -8.02 -3.73 -1.19
CA ASP A 206 -9.34 -4.30 -0.87
C ASP A 206 -10.47 -3.30 -1.13
N PHE A 207 -10.44 -2.66 -2.31
CA PHE A 207 -11.39 -1.67 -2.84
C PHE A 207 -11.43 -0.31 -2.12
N LYS A 208 -10.59 -0.06 -1.12
CA LYS A 208 -10.61 1.18 -0.32
C LYS A 208 -10.51 2.46 -1.15
N ARG A 209 -9.76 2.45 -2.24
CA ARG A 209 -9.61 3.63 -3.10
C ARG A 209 -10.80 3.88 -4.03
N GLU A 210 -11.72 2.94 -4.14
CA GLU A 210 -12.86 3.04 -5.06
C GLU A 210 -14.16 3.45 -4.39
N LEU A 211 -14.16 3.53 -3.06
CA LEU A 211 -15.35 3.68 -2.23
C LEU A 211 -15.13 4.73 -1.14
N SER A 212 -16.22 5.38 -0.74
CA SER A 212 -16.24 6.21 0.47
C SER A 212 -16.08 5.35 1.73
N TYR A 213 -15.83 5.98 2.88
CA TYR A 213 -15.73 5.30 4.18
C TYR A 213 -17.01 4.53 4.52
N ASP A 214 -18.19 5.13 4.34
CA ASP A 214 -19.46 4.46 4.62
C ASP A 214 -19.69 3.22 3.75
N CYS A 215 -19.25 3.28 2.49
CA CYS A 215 -19.38 2.17 1.55
C CYS A 215 -18.36 1.07 1.83
N ILE A 216 -17.09 1.43 2.08
CA ILE A 216 -16.02 0.43 2.28
C ILE A 216 -16.28 -0.41 3.53
N PHE A 217 -16.81 0.17 4.61
CA PHE A 217 -17.17 -0.59 5.81
C PHE A 217 -18.16 -1.71 5.49
N ARG A 218 -19.24 -1.38 4.78
CA ARG A 218 -20.27 -2.38 4.39
C ARG A 218 -19.72 -3.44 3.45
N VAL A 219 -18.87 -3.04 2.51
CA VAL A 219 -18.24 -3.96 1.56
C VAL A 219 -17.29 -4.91 2.29
N TRP A 220 -16.48 -4.42 3.22
CA TRP A 220 -15.59 -5.24 4.04
C TRP A 220 -16.35 -6.22 4.92
N GLU A 221 -17.37 -5.75 5.64
CA GLU A 221 -18.26 -6.63 6.42
C GLU A 221 -18.84 -7.75 5.56
N THR A 222 -19.30 -7.41 4.35
CA THR A 222 -19.87 -8.37 3.40
C THR A 222 -18.81 -9.36 2.91
N ILE A 223 -17.64 -8.88 2.49
CA ILE A 223 -16.54 -9.75 2.03
C ILE A 223 -16.12 -10.70 3.17
N TRP A 224 -15.93 -10.20 4.39
CA TRP A 224 -15.49 -11.00 5.52
C TRP A 224 -16.52 -12.05 5.92
N ALA A 225 -17.81 -11.68 5.94
CA ALA A 225 -18.90 -12.62 6.17
C ALA A 225 -18.99 -13.68 5.07
N ALA A 226 -18.93 -13.26 3.79
CA ALA A 226 -19.01 -14.16 2.64
C ALA A 226 -17.84 -15.15 2.57
N THR A 227 -16.63 -14.75 3.00
CA THR A 227 -15.48 -15.66 3.12
C THR A 227 -15.76 -16.83 4.08
N ARG A 228 -16.63 -16.63 5.07
CA ARG A 228 -17.01 -17.68 6.04
C ARG A 228 -18.23 -18.49 5.63
N THR A 229 -19.15 -17.90 4.88
CA THR A 229 -20.48 -18.48 4.61
C THR A 229 -20.70 -18.94 3.17
N PHE A 230 -20.01 -18.34 2.20
CA PHE A 230 -20.26 -18.53 0.78
C PHE A 230 -19.02 -18.92 -0.02
N SER A 231 -18.00 -18.05 -0.07
CA SER A 231 -16.78 -18.29 -0.84
C SER A 231 -15.64 -17.39 -0.39
N PRO A 232 -14.40 -17.91 -0.24
CA PRO A 232 -13.22 -17.08 0.04
C PRO A 232 -12.85 -16.13 -1.10
N HIS A 233 -13.41 -16.35 -2.29
CA HIS A 233 -13.17 -15.54 -3.48
C HIS A 233 -14.24 -14.48 -3.73
N PHE A 234 -15.03 -14.11 -2.71
CA PHE A 234 -16.04 -13.06 -2.81
C PHE A 234 -15.56 -11.73 -3.43
N PRO A 235 -14.31 -11.25 -3.16
CA PRO A 235 -13.77 -10.05 -3.82
C PRO A 235 -13.87 -10.07 -5.35
N LEU A 236 -13.75 -11.24 -5.99
CA LEU A 236 -13.85 -11.36 -7.45
C LEU A 236 -15.26 -11.06 -7.96
N PHE A 237 -16.28 -11.48 -7.21
CA PHE A 237 -17.68 -11.20 -7.58
C PHE A 237 -18.02 -9.73 -7.39
N PHE A 238 -17.46 -9.09 -6.36
CA PHE A 238 -17.59 -7.65 -6.17
C PHE A 238 -16.91 -6.87 -7.31
N ALA A 239 -15.69 -7.25 -7.71
CA ALA A 239 -15.00 -6.66 -8.85
C ALA A 239 -15.78 -6.86 -10.17
N LEU A 240 -16.33 -8.06 -10.40
CA LEU A 240 -17.19 -8.33 -11.54
C LEU A 240 -18.43 -7.42 -11.53
N ALA A 241 -19.08 -7.26 -10.37
CA ALA A 241 -20.23 -6.37 -10.21
C ALA A 241 -19.89 -4.91 -10.51
N MET A 242 -18.70 -4.43 -10.13
CA MET A 242 -18.22 -3.09 -10.49
C MET A 242 -18.11 -2.93 -12.01
N VAL A 243 -17.55 -3.92 -12.72
CA VAL A 243 -17.44 -3.88 -14.18
C VAL A 243 -18.82 -3.92 -14.85
N THR A 244 -19.69 -4.83 -14.41
CA THR A 244 -21.03 -4.99 -15.01
C THR A 244 -21.97 -3.82 -14.72
N ASN A 245 -21.81 -3.15 -13.58
CA ASN A 245 -22.59 -1.94 -13.26
C ASN A 245 -22.36 -0.79 -14.25
N TYR A 246 -21.15 -0.69 -14.81
CA TYR A 246 -20.81 0.32 -15.82
C TYR A 246 -20.78 -0.22 -17.25
N ARG A 247 -21.27 -1.44 -17.46
CA ARG A 247 -21.25 -2.15 -18.74
C ARG A 247 -21.72 -1.30 -19.92
N ASP A 248 -22.90 -0.70 -19.79
CA ASP A 248 -23.51 0.05 -20.90
C ASP A 248 -22.70 1.29 -21.26
N VAL A 249 -22.09 1.94 -20.25
CA VAL A 249 -21.20 3.09 -20.44
C VAL A 249 -19.90 2.67 -21.13
N ILE A 250 -19.31 1.55 -20.69
CA ILE A 250 -18.08 0.99 -21.27
C ILE A 250 -18.30 0.68 -22.76
N ILE A 251 -19.41 0.00 -23.08
CA ILE A 251 -19.72 -0.41 -24.45
C ILE A 251 -20.08 0.78 -25.33
N ALA A 252 -20.93 1.70 -24.85
CA ALA A 252 -21.37 2.85 -25.62
C ALA A 252 -20.20 3.76 -26.03
N ASN A 253 -19.17 3.86 -25.18
CA ASN A 253 -17.98 4.66 -25.44
C ASN A 253 -16.83 3.85 -26.08
N ASN A 254 -17.00 2.54 -26.29
CA ASN A 254 -15.96 1.64 -26.78
C ASN A 254 -14.63 1.82 -26.01
N MET A 255 -14.72 1.86 -24.68
CA MET A 255 -13.59 2.17 -23.81
C MET A 255 -12.48 1.13 -23.96
N ASP A 256 -11.27 1.60 -24.26
CA ASP A 256 -10.08 0.75 -24.25
C ASP A 256 -9.47 0.63 -22.84
N PHE A 257 -8.36 -0.09 -22.71
CA PHE A 257 -7.68 -0.27 -21.42
C PHE A 257 -7.30 1.07 -20.75
N THR A 258 -6.83 2.05 -21.52
CA THR A 258 -6.42 3.36 -21.00
C THR A 258 -7.64 4.15 -20.52
N ASP A 259 -8.74 4.08 -21.27
CA ASP A 259 -10.00 4.71 -20.90
C ASP A 259 -10.59 4.08 -19.65
N MET A 260 -10.49 2.76 -19.49
CA MET A 260 -10.92 2.05 -18.29
C MET A 260 -10.16 2.51 -17.04
N ILE A 261 -8.83 2.69 -17.13
CA ILE A 261 -8.03 3.24 -16.03
C ILE A 261 -8.52 4.64 -15.67
N LYS A 262 -8.67 5.53 -16.65
CA LYS A 262 -9.12 6.91 -16.42
C LYS A 262 -10.52 6.96 -15.83
N PHE A 263 -11.44 6.16 -16.38
CA PHE A 263 -12.83 6.09 -15.96
C PHE A 263 -12.94 5.68 -14.49
N PHE A 264 -12.38 4.53 -14.12
CA PHE A 264 -12.50 4.05 -12.74
C PHE A 264 -11.76 4.93 -11.74
N ASN A 265 -10.57 5.45 -12.08
CA ASN A 265 -9.86 6.41 -11.22
C ASN A 265 -10.66 7.71 -11.01
N GLY A 266 -11.39 8.17 -12.03
CA GLY A 266 -12.26 9.35 -11.94
C GLY A 266 -13.52 9.10 -11.09
N GLN A 267 -14.08 7.90 -11.13
CA GLN A 267 -15.20 7.52 -10.25
C GLN A 267 -14.77 7.52 -8.78
N SER A 268 -13.55 7.05 -8.47
CA SER A 268 -12.97 7.12 -7.14
C SER A 268 -13.01 8.55 -6.59
N THR A 269 -12.61 9.55 -7.39
CA THR A 269 -12.55 10.96 -6.96
C THR A 269 -13.91 11.62 -6.80
N SER A 270 -14.95 11.08 -7.44
CA SER A 270 -16.32 11.64 -7.40
C SER A 270 -17.13 11.15 -6.20
N THR A 271 -16.60 10.17 -5.46
CA THR A 271 -17.27 9.54 -4.31
C THR A 271 -16.77 10.11 -2.96
N PHE A 272 -15.94 11.16 -2.99
CA PHE A 272 -15.44 11.90 -1.82
C PHE A 272 -15.99 13.31 -1.77
#